data_AF-H6RUD3-F1
#
_entry.id   AF-H6RUD3-F1
#
_cell.length_a   1.000
_cell.length_b   1.000
_cell.length_c   1.000
_cell.angle_alpha   90.00
_cell.angle_beta   90.00
_cell.angle_gamma   90.00
#
_symmetry.space_group_name_H-M   'P 1'
#
loop_
_entity.id
_entity.type
_entity.pdbx_description
1 polymer ?
#
loop_
_entity_poly.entity_id
_entity_poly.type
_entity_poly.pdbx_seq_one_letter_code
_entity_poly.pdbx_strand_id
1 'polypeptide(L)'
;MSSPRTATRPATARARSTTRARSAARRNDTRRSGTHGAGRRRPPAGRPATRARRSPGAHGVARWWPALLVAAAVFAGVARGAEENPIAAATGTCTVPDGSVAVTAEQAMNAATIAQVGRDRGLPDRAVVIALATAQQESRLRNLDYGDRDSLGLFQQRPSQGWGTSEQVRDPVYAAGQFYDRLVTVPGWDAGRLTEVAQAVQRSAYPELYQQWEGMAQQLTAAVAADTLTCS
;
A
#
# COMPACT_ATOMS: atom_id res chain seq x y z
N MET A 1 -50.44 -21.04 37.18
CA MET A 1 -51.26 -20.18 38.07
C MET A 1 -50.33 -19.15 38.72
N SER A 2 -50.79 -17.90 38.78
CA SER A 2 -50.21 -16.70 39.41
C SER A 2 -49.10 -15.93 38.66
N SER A 3 -49.54 -14.92 37.91
CA SER A 3 -48.81 -13.69 37.51
C SER A 3 -48.81 -12.65 38.67
N PRO A 4 -48.49 -11.36 38.46
CA PRO A 4 -47.27 -10.69 37.94
C PRO A 4 -46.77 -9.61 38.94
N ARG A 5 -45.70 -8.83 38.62
CA ARG A 5 -45.63 -7.40 38.99
C ARG A 5 -44.56 -6.60 38.22
N THR A 6 -45.05 -5.46 37.71
CA THR A 6 -44.43 -4.36 36.96
C THR A 6 -43.74 -3.35 37.88
N ALA A 7 -42.69 -2.66 37.40
CA ALA A 7 -42.39 -1.21 37.56
C ALA A 7 -40.90 -0.95 37.28
N THR A 8 -40.36 0.20 36.86
CA THR A 8 -40.80 1.47 36.25
C THR A 8 -39.48 2.24 36.02
N ARG A 9 -39.31 2.91 34.87
CA ARG A 9 -38.16 3.80 34.57
C ARG A 9 -38.16 5.05 35.48
N PRO A 10 -37.04 5.79 35.56
CA PRO A 10 -37.06 7.06 34.84
C PRO A 10 -35.76 7.40 34.10
N ALA A 11 -35.89 8.34 33.18
CA ALA A 11 -34.87 8.96 32.35
C ALA A 11 -34.63 10.41 32.79
N THR A 12 -33.39 10.89 32.70
CA THR A 12 -32.95 12.31 32.62
C THR A 12 -31.43 12.30 32.41
N ALA A 13 -30.75 13.19 31.69
CA ALA A 13 -31.11 14.37 30.91
C ALA A 13 -29.92 14.76 30.01
N ARG A 14 -30.24 15.65 29.07
CA ARG A 14 -29.48 16.22 27.96
C ARG A 14 -28.39 17.24 28.36
N ALA A 15 -27.32 17.23 27.56
CA ALA A 15 -26.71 18.35 26.80
C ALA A 15 -26.08 19.59 27.46
N ARG A 16 -24.90 19.95 26.93
CA ARG A 16 -24.40 21.26 26.39
C ARG A 16 -22.91 21.43 26.76
N SER A 17 -22.05 22.19 26.10
CA SER A 17 -21.84 22.76 24.76
C SER A 17 -20.54 23.60 24.89
N THR A 18 -19.80 23.76 23.79
CA THR A 18 -18.81 24.84 23.49
C THR A 18 -17.49 24.94 24.29
N THR A 19 -16.34 25.01 23.60
CA THR A 19 -15.54 26.26 23.44
C THR A 19 -14.37 26.12 22.44
N ARG A 20 -14.48 26.93 21.38
CA ARG A 20 -13.51 27.68 20.55
C ARG A 20 -11.98 27.65 20.83
N ALA A 21 -11.23 27.40 19.75
CA ALA A 21 -10.21 28.23 19.07
C ALA A 21 -8.86 28.69 19.71
N ARG A 22 -7.82 28.43 18.89
CA ARG A 22 -6.66 29.27 18.48
C ARG A 22 -5.68 29.76 19.56
N SER A 23 -4.40 29.45 19.33
CA SER A 23 -3.29 30.31 19.75
C SER A 23 -2.19 30.31 18.70
N ALA A 24 -1.67 31.51 18.48
CA ALA A 24 -0.97 31.96 17.29
C ALA A 24 0.55 31.94 17.44
N ALA A 25 1.19 32.01 16.29
CA ALA A 25 2.61 32.11 16.01
C ALA A 25 3.37 33.13 16.86
N ARG A 26 4.54 32.70 17.36
CA ARG A 26 5.58 33.56 17.92
C ARG A 26 6.43 34.15 16.79
N ARG A 27 6.52 35.48 16.78
CA ARG A 27 7.53 36.28 16.08
C ARG A 27 8.83 36.24 16.87
N ASN A 28 9.97 36.38 16.19
CA ASN A 28 11.01 37.28 16.69
C ASN A 28 11.91 37.77 15.55
N ASP A 29 11.82 39.08 15.36
CA ASP A 29 12.69 39.96 14.58
C ASP A 29 13.78 40.45 15.54
N THR A 30 15.05 40.41 15.11
CA THR A 30 16.08 41.30 15.66
C THR A 30 17.21 41.47 14.65
N ARG A 31 17.15 42.56 13.89
CA ARG A 31 18.32 43.34 13.46
C ARG A 31 19.16 43.75 14.67
N ARG A 32 20.50 43.62 14.59
CA ARG A 32 21.39 44.71 15.02
C ARG A 32 22.79 44.60 14.40
N SER A 33 23.15 45.68 13.73
CA SER A 33 24.45 46.09 13.25
C SER A 33 25.40 46.43 14.41
N GLY A 34 26.70 46.16 14.21
CA GLY A 34 27.79 46.60 15.09
C GLY A 34 29.09 46.69 14.30
N THR A 35 29.58 47.91 14.12
CA THR A 35 30.85 48.31 13.52
C THR A 35 31.97 48.36 14.58
N HIS A 36 33.20 48.62 14.11
CA HIS A 36 34.50 48.83 14.81
C HIS A 36 35.45 47.62 14.62
N GLY A 37 36.70 47.76 14.20
CA GLY A 37 37.55 48.92 13.98
C GLY A 37 39.01 48.47 13.95
N ALA A 38 39.89 49.40 13.56
CA ALA A 38 41.35 49.40 13.75
C ALA A 38 42.20 48.42 12.92
N GLY A 39 43.01 49.02 12.03
CA GLY A 39 44.01 48.32 11.24
C GLY A 39 45.35 48.12 11.93
N ARG A 40 46.30 47.57 11.17
CA ARG A 40 47.76 47.73 11.36
C ARG A 40 48.52 47.16 10.15
N ARG A 41 49.34 48.04 9.55
CA ARG A 41 50.74 47.87 9.09
C ARG A 41 51.05 46.93 7.90
N ARG A 42 51.70 47.54 6.89
CA ARG A 42 52.38 46.95 5.71
C ARG A 42 53.63 46.13 6.08
N PRO A 43 54.09 45.24 5.18
CA PRO A 43 55.39 45.48 4.50
C PRO A 43 55.35 45.28 2.96
N PRO A 44 56.42 45.66 2.23
CA PRO A 44 56.42 45.79 0.77
C PRO A 44 56.64 44.48 0.00
N ALA A 45 56.03 44.37 -1.18
CA ALA A 45 56.19 43.24 -2.10
C ALA A 45 57.40 43.46 -3.04
N GLY A 46 58.35 42.53 -2.99
CA GLY A 46 59.35 42.33 -4.03
C GLY A 46 58.77 41.57 -5.24
N ARG A 47 59.24 41.90 -6.44
CA ARG A 47 59.12 41.10 -7.68
C ARG A 47 60.52 40.53 -8.00
N PRO A 48 60.72 39.63 -8.98
CA PRO A 48 59.78 38.79 -9.75
C PRO A 48 60.22 37.31 -9.81
N ALA A 49 59.36 36.40 -10.27
CA ALA A 49 59.80 35.17 -10.91
C ALA A 49 58.83 34.78 -12.03
N THR A 50 59.36 34.73 -13.24
CA THR A 50 58.76 34.21 -14.47
C THR A 50 58.38 32.75 -14.27
N ARG A 51 57.11 32.40 -14.50
CA ARG A 51 56.73 30.99 -14.70
C ARG A 51 55.83 30.83 -15.92
N ALA A 52 56.30 29.94 -16.78
CA ALA A 52 55.80 29.65 -18.11
C ALA A 52 54.30 29.33 -18.14
N ARG A 53 53.69 29.80 -19.22
CA ARG A 53 52.34 29.47 -19.69
C ARG A 53 52.28 27.97 -19.99
N ARG A 54 51.43 27.22 -19.29
CA ARG A 54 51.00 25.87 -19.69
C ARG A 54 49.49 25.91 -19.93
N SER A 55 49.09 25.67 -21.16
CA SER A 55 47.70 25.46 -21.56
C SER A 55 47.17 24.16 -20.93
N PRO A 56 45.94 24.09 -20.39
CA PRO A 56 45.35 22.83 -19.98
C PRO A 56 44.90 22.06 -21.22
N GLY A 57 45.50 20.88 -21.44
CA GLY A 57 45.06 19.92 -22.44
C GLY A 57 43.67 19.38 -22.12
N ALA A 58 42.88 19.18 -23.16
CA ALA A 58 41.57 18.56 -23.14
C ALA A 58 41.69 17.08 -22.73
N HIS A 59 41.61 16.80 -21.43
CA HIS A 59 41.52 15.45 -20.86
C HIS A 59 40.33 15.36 -19.91
N GLY A 60 39.12 15.71 -20.39
CA GLY A 60 37.93 15.84 -19.56
C GLY A 60 36.83 14.79 -19.78
N VAL A 61 36.89 13.98 -20.84
CA VAL A 61 35.75 13.13 -21.25
C VAL A 61 36.05 11.62 -21.17
N ALA A 62 37.33 11.23 -21.20
CA ALA A 62 37.73 9.83 -21.33
C ALA A 62 37.67 9.00 -20.02
N ARG A 63 37.42 9.61 -18.85
CA ARG A 63 37.44 8.88 -17.55
C ARG A 63 36.07 8.36 -17.10
N TRP A 64 34.98 8.90 -17.65
CA TRP A 64 33.62 8.62 -17.17
C TRP A 64 32.81 7.70 -18.08
N TRP A 65 33.38 7.24 -19.20
CA TRP A 65 32.70 6.34 -20.13
C TRP A 65 32.19 5.03 -19.49
N PRO A 66 32.89 4.38 -18.52
CA PRO A 66 32.36 3.16 -17.92
C PRO A 66 31.15 3.43 -17.03
N ALA A 67 31.15 4.57 -16.31
CA ALA A 67 30.04 4.98 -15.47
C ALA A 67 28.80 5.36 -16.30
N LEU A 68 29.01 5.97 -17.47
CA LEU A 68 27.93 6.26 -18.43
C LEU A 68 27.35 4.98 -19.04
N LEU A 69 28.17 3.94 -19.29
CA LEU A 69 27.67 2.64 -19.74
C LEU A 69 26.86 1.91 -18.67
N VAL A 70 27.31 1.95 -17.40
CA VAL A 70 26.53 1.37 -16.30
C VAL A 70 25.23 2.14 -16.11
N ALA A 71 25.24 3.46 -16.14
CA ALA A 71 24.03 4.27 -16.06
C ALA A 71 23.08 4.00 -17.24
N ALA A 72 23.59 3.87 -18.47
CA ALA A 72 22.79 3.52 -19.64
C ALA A 72 22.24 2.09 -19.57
N ALA A 73 23.00 1.13 -19.05
CA ALA A 73 22.53 -0.24 -18.85
C ALA A 73 21.46 -0.34 -17.75
N VAL A 74 21.61 0.44 -16.66
CA VAL A 74 20.58 0.56 -15.62
C VAL A 74 19.33 1.22 -16.19
N PHE A 75 19.45 2.35 -16.89
CA PHE A 75 18.30 3.02 -17.55
C PHE A 75 17.62 2.12 -18.60
N ALA A 76 18.38 1.38 -19.39
CA ALA A 76 17.84 0.40 -20.33
C ALA A 76 17.19 -0.79 -19.63
N GLY A 77 17.70 -1.21 -18.46
CA GLY A 77 17.09 -2.24 -17.62
C GLY A 77 15.77 -1.78 -16.99
N VAL A 78 15.70 -0.54 -16.51
CA VAL A 78 14.46 0.05 -15.95
C VAL A 78 13.41 0.27 -17.06
N ALA A 79 13.84 0.68 -18.25
CA ALA A 79 12.94 0.87 -19.39
C ALA A 79 12.38 -0.46 -19.95
N ARG A 80 13.10 -1.57 -19.80
CA ARG A 80 12.64 -2.91 -20.22
C ARG A 80 11.63 -3.56 -19.26
N GLY A 81 11.42 -3.00 -18.08
CA GLY A 81 10.42 -3.46 -17.10
C GLY A 81 9.09 -2.71 -17.16
N ALA A 82 8.93 -1.78 -18.09
CA ALA A 82 7.79 -0.86 -18.14
C ALA A 82 6.95 -1.02 -19.41
N GLU A 83 6.76 -2.24 -19.92
CA GLU A 83 5.80 -2.50 -20.99
C GLU A 83 5.11 -3.85 -20.79
N GLU A 84 4.23 -3.93 -19.80
CA GLU A 84 3.14 -4.91 -19.82
C GLU A 84 1.82 -4.15 -19.89
N ASN A 85 1.21 -4.13 -21.08
CA ASN A 85 -0.16 -3.67 -21.28
C ASN A 85 -1.12 -4.60 -20.53
N PRO A 86 -1.77 -4.20 -19.42
CA PRO A 86 -2.62 -5.10 -18.64
C PRO A 86 -3.94 -5.46 -19.34
N ILE A 87 -4.23 -4.86 -20.50
CA ILE A 87 -5.48 -5.06 -21.24
C ILE A 87 -5.55 -6.47 -21.87
N ALA A 88 -4.41 -7.10 -22.16
CA ALA A 88 -4.37 -8.44 -22.77
C ALA A 88 -4.75 -9.58 -21.80
N ALA A 89 -4.62 -9.37 -20.49
CA ALA A 89 -5.02 -10.36 -19.48
C ALA A 89 -6.51 -10.30 -19.13
N ALA A 90 -7.26 -9.33 -19.66
CA ALA A 90 -8.67 -9.14 -19.32
C ALA A 90 -9.64 -9.99 -20.16
N THR A 91 -9.19 -10.65 -21.23
CA THR A 91 -10.07 -11.31 -22.21
C THR A 91 -10.30 -12.81 -21.99
N GLY A 92 -9.47 -13.48 -21.18
CA GLY A 92 -9.60 -14.92 -20.91
C GLY A 92 -10.50 -15.23 -19.71
N THR A 93 -11.11 -16.41 -19.71
CA THR A 93 -11.83 -16.96 -18.54
C THR A 93 -11.06 -18.14 -17.98
N CYS A 94 -10.87 -18.17 -16.66
CA CYS A 94 -10.30 -19.27 -15.92
C CYS A 94 -11.37 -19.96 -15.09
N THR A 95 -11.37 -21.28 -15.08
CA THR A 95 -12.35 -22.10 -14.35
C THR A 95 -11.66 -23.09 -13.43
N VAL A 96 -12.26 -23.33 -12.26
CA VAL A 96 -11.87 -24.44 -11.39
C VAL A 96 -12.27 -25.78 -12.03
N PRO A 97 -11.63 -26.91 -11.69
CA PRO A 97 -11.82 -28.19 -12.40
C PRO A 97 -13.26 -28.71 -12.48
N ASP A 98 -14.08 -28.45 -11.46
CA ASP A 98 -15.48 -28.87 -11.42
C ASP A 98 -16.45 -27.85 -12.06
N GLY A 99 -15.93 -26.75 -12.60
CA GLY A 99 -16.68 -25.70 -13.29
C GLY A 99 -17.56 -24.84 -12.37
N SER A 100 -17.50 -25.02 -11.05
CA SER A 100 -18.35 -24.31 -10.09
C SER A 100 -18.01 -22.82 -9.91
N VAL A 101 -16.77 -22.45 -10.21
CA VAL A 101 -16.24 -21.08 -10.13
C VAL A 101 -15.56 -20.75 -11.46
N ALA A 102 -16.04 -19.68 -12.09
CA ALA A 102 -15.43 -19.06 -13.25
C ALA A 102 -15.01 -17.63 -12.88
N VAL A 103 -13.78 -17.27 -13.22
CA VAL A 103 -13.19 -15.94 -12.99
C VAL A 103 -12.52 -15.46 -14.26
N THR A 104 -12.33 -14.16 -14.43
CA THR A 104 -11.49 -13.66 -15.53
C THR A 104 -10.02 -14.01 -15.29
N ALA A 105 -9.20 -13.98 -16.33
CA ALA A 105 -7.76 -14.15 -16.19
C ALA A 105 -7.13 -13.08 -15.26
N GLU A 106 -7.60 -11.83 -15.30
CA GLU A 106 -7.24 -10.79 -14.31
C GLU A 106 -7.50 -11.26 -12.87
N GLN A 107 -8.72 -11.73 -12.59
CA GLN A 107 -9.12 -12.20 -11.27
C GLN A 107 -8.32 -13.43 -10.83
N ALA A 108 -8.03 -14.36 -11.74
CA ALA A 108 -7.19 -15.52 -11.46
C ALA A 108 -5.77 -15.13 -11.06
N MET A 109 -5.15 -14.19 -11.77
CA MET A 109 -3.81 -13.69 -11.43
C MET A 109 -3.78 -12.97 -10.08
N ASN A 110 -4.80 -12.15 -9.79
CA ASN A 110 -4.93 -11.48 -8.50
C ASN A 110 -5.14 -12.49 -7.36
N ALA A 111 -5.97 -13.53 -7.57
CA ALA A 111 -6.17 -14.59 -6.61
C ALA A 111 -4.89 -15.41 -6.36
N ALA A 112 -4.15 -15.74 -7.42
CA ALA A 112 -2.84 -16.38 -7.33
C ALA A 112 -1.84 -15.53 -6.53
N THR A 113 -1.83 -14.22 -6.75
CA THR A 113 -0.98 -13.28 -5.99
C THR A 113 -1.35 -13.27 -4.50
N ILE A 114 -2.63 -13.12 -4.16
CA ILE A 114 -3.10 -13.16 -2.76
C ILE A 114 -2.71 -14.47 -2.08
N ALA A 115 -2.88 -15.60 -2.76
CA ALA A 115 -2.55 -16.92 -2.24
C ALA A 115 -1.03 -17.10 -2.06
N GLN A 116 -0.23 -16.66 -3.04
CA GLN A 116 1.23 -16.76 -2.98
C GLN A 116 1.79 -15.95 -1.81
N VAL A 117 1.33 -14.71 -1.61
CA VAL A 117 1.76 -13.88 -0.47
C VAL A 117 1.43 -14.55 0.86
N GLY A 118 0.27 -15.20 0.97
CA GLY A 118 -0.11 -15.97 2.17
C GLY A 118 0.84 -17.14 2.42
N ARG A 119 1.15 -17.92 1.37
CA ARG A 119 2.08 -19.06 1.43
C ARG A 119 3.50 -18.65 1.77
N ASP A 120 4.02 -17.58 1.16
CA ASP A 120 5.36 -17.05 1.43
C ASP A 120 5.53 -16.61 2.89
N ARG A 121 4.43 -16.25 3.55
CA ARG A 121 4.36 -15.91 4.97
C ARG A 121 4.12 -17.12 5.88
N GLY A 122 4.02 -18.33 5.33
CA GLY A 122 3.74 -19.56 6.06
C GLY A 122 2.33 -19.62 6.66
N LEU A 123 1.38 -18.85 6.12
CA LEU A 123 0.00 -18.84 6.59
C LEU A 123 -0.78 -20.04 6.04
N PRO A 124 -1.72 -20.62 6.81
CA PRO A 124 -2.55 -21.72 6.36
C PRO A 124 -3.55 -21.26 5.29
N ASP A 125 -4.08 -22.22 4.51
CA ASP A 125 -5.10 -21.96 3.47
C ASP A 125 -6.31 -21.18 3.99
N ARG A 126 -6.66 -21.34 5.27
CA ARG A 126 -7.71 -20.55 5.90
C ARG A 126 -7.48 -19.03 5.76
N ALA A 127 -6.24 -18.56 5.89
CA ALA A 127 -5.92 -17.15 5.69
C ALA A 127 -6.20 -16.71 4.25
N VAL A 128 -5.82 -17.55 3.28
CA VAL A 128 -6.06 -17.31 1.85
C VAL A 128 -7.55 -17.26 1.54
N VAL A 129 -8.34 -18.19 2.10
CA VAL A 129 -9.80 -18.20 1.97
C VAL A 129 -10.41 -16.89 2.48
N ILE A 130 -10.00 -16.41 3.66
CA ILE A 130 -10.50 -15.15 4.23
C ILE A 130 -10.10 -13.95 3.34
N ALA A 131 -8.86 -13.93 2.85
CA ALA A 131 -8.36 -12.87 1.99
C ALA A 131 -9.08 -12.83 0.62
N LEU A 132 -9.24 -13.98 -0.04
CA LEU A 132 -9.95 -14.07 -1.33
C LEU A 132 -11.43 -13.69 -1.19
N ALA A 133 -12.11 -14.16 -0.14
CA ALA A 133 -13.50 -13.76 0.12
C ALA A 133 -13.62 -12.25 0.38
N THR A 134 -12.64 -11.67 1.08
CA THR A 134 -12.59 -10.23 1.32
C THR A 134 -12.37 -9.47 0.02
N ALA A 135 -11.31 -9.78 -0.74
CA ALA A 135 -11.03 -9.11 -2.01
C ALA A 135 -12.17 -9.29 -3.04
N GLN A 136 -12.87 -10.42 -3.03
CA GLN A 136 -14.06 -10.61 -3.84
C GLN A 136 -15.21 -9.67 -3.43
N GLN A 137 -15.39 -9.44 -2.14
CA GLN A 137 -16.42 -8.54 -1.65
C GLN A 137 -16.05 -7.06 -1.91
N GLU A 138 -14.78 -6.71 -1.73
CA GLU A 138 -14.30 -5.33 -1.84
C GLU A 138 -14.18 -4.86 -3.29
N SER A 139 -13.64 -5.70 -4.18
CA SER A 139 -13.30 -5.28 -5.54
C SER A 139 -13.67 -6.28 -6.63
N ARG A 140 -14.33 -7.39 -6.27
CA ARG A 140 -14.55 -8.53 -7.18
C ARG A 140 -13.22 -9.10 -7.68
N LEU A 141 -12.20 -9.18 -6.82
CA LEU A 141 -10.84 -9.65 -7.16
C LEU A 141 -10.14 -8.82 -8.26
N ARG A 142 -10.51 -7.54 -8.42
CA ARG A 142 -9.89 -6.61 -9.37
C ARG A 142 -9.05 -5.58 -8.65
N ASN A 143 -7.93 -5.18 -9.25
CA ASN A 143 -7.04 -4.20 -8.64
C ASN A 143 -7.43 -2.78 -9.08
N LEU A 144 -8.37 -2.17 -8.34
CA LEU A 144 -9.01 -0.92 -8.76
C LEU A 144 -8.15 0.32 -8.43
N ASP A 145 -8.11 1.29 -9.33
CA ASP A 145 -7.46 2.59 -9.13
C ASP A 145 -8.39 3.66 -8.53
N TYR A 146 -9.64 3.27 -8.21
CA TYR A 146 -10.69 4.05 -7.58
C TYR A 146 -11.47 3.25 -6.53
N GLY A 147 -12.32 3.95 -5.78
CA GLY A 147 -13.19 3.42 -4.73
C GLY A 147 -13.94 4.51 -3.99
N ASP A 148 -14.63 4.17 -2.91
CA ASP A 148 -15.21 5.18 -2.01
C ASP A 148 -14.10 5.99 -1.32
N ARG A 149 -14.20 7.33 -1.34
CA ARG A 149 -13.18 8.27 -0.83
C ARG A 149 -11.80 8.03 -1.46
N ASP A 150 -10.83 7.60 -0.68
CA ASP A 150 -9.46 7.26 -1.10
C ASP A 150 -9.20 5.74 -1.05
N SER A 151 -10.25 4.92 -1.13
CA SER A 151 -10.10 3.46 -1.18
C SER A 151 -9.53 3.01 -2.52
N LEU A 152 -8.56 2.10 -2.49
CA LEU A 152 -7.82 1.64 -3.66
C LEU A 152 -7.49 0.14 -3.57
N GLY A 153 -7.22 -0.46 -4.72
CA GLY A 153 -6.66 -1.80 -4.87
C GLY A 153 -7.62 -2.94 -4.54
N LEU A 154 -7.05 -4.14 -4.43
CA LEU A 154 -7.76 -5.42 -4.22
C LEU A 154 -8.68 -5.44 -3.01
N PHE A 155 -8.27 -4.79 -1.92
CA PHE A 155 -8.97 -4.81 -0.64
C PHE A 155 -9.65 -3.47 -0.33
N GLN A 156 -9.75 -2.56 -1.31
CA GLN A 156 -10.30 -1.21 -1.13
C GLN A 156 -9.72 -0.50 0.11
N GLN A 157 -8.39 -0.59 0.26
CA GLN A 157 -7.65 -0.07 1.39
C GLN A 157 -7.51 1.44 1.28
N ARG A 158 -7.64 2.15 2.41
CA ARG A 158 -7.58 3.63 2.45
C ARG A 158 -6.23 4.13 2.98
N PRO A 159 -5.41 4.81 2.17
CA PRO A 159 -4.17 5.44 2.64
C PRO A 159 -4.36 6.34 3.85
N SER A 160 -5.43 7.14 3.88
CA SER A 160 -5.78 8.00 5.02
C SER A 160 -6.08 7.26 6.33
N GLN A 161 -6.29 5.94 6.29
CA GLN A 161 -6.49 5.08 7.46
C GLN A 161 -5.24 4.26 7.83
N GLY A 162 -4.08 4.58 7.25
CA GLY A 162 -2.81 3.93 7.59
C GLY A 162 -2.61 2.55 6.95
N TRP A 163 -3.28 2.28 5.82
CA TRP A 163 -3.06 1.05 5.06
C TRP A 163 -1.78 1.06 4.23
N GLY A 164 -1.24 2.24 3.91
CA GLY A 164 -0.05 2.45 3.07
C GLY A 164 -0.17 3.78 2.31
N THR A 165 0.77 4.09 1.41
CA THR A 165 0.58 5.15 0.40
C THR A 165 -0.34 4.68 -0.72
N SER A 166 -0.83 5.60 -1.56
CA SER A 166 -1.67 5.28 -2.72
C SER A 166 -1.00 4.31 -3.70
N GLU A 167 0.33 4.44 -3.89
CA GLU A 167 1.12 3.53 -4.72
C GLU A 167 1.20 2.15 -4.08
N GLN A 168 1.45 2.09 -2.78
CA GLN A 168 1.58 0.83 -2.05
C GLN A 168 0.27 0.04 -2.04
N VAL A 169 -0.88 0.66 -1.74
CA VAL A 169 -2.16 -0.06 -1.70
C VAL A 169 -2.68 -0.50 -3.08
N ARG A 170 -2.09 0.04 -4.17
CA ARG A 170 -2.34 -0.42 -5.55
C ARG A 170 -1.40 -1.54 -5.98
N ASP A 171 -0.34 -1.82 -5.24
CA ASP A 171 0.49 -3.00 -5.48
C ASP A 171 -0.21 -4.21 -4.83
N PRO A 172 -0.66 -5.21 -5.62
CA PRO A 172 -1.34 -6.40 -5.12
C PRO A 172 -0.55 -7.15 -4.03
N VAL A 173 0.78 -7.20 -4.15
CA VAL A 173 1.65 -7.90 -3.20
C VAL A 173 1.67 -7.17 -1.87
N TYR A 174 1.87 -5.85 -1.91
CA TYR A 174 1.83 -5.02 -0.71
C TYR A 174 0.44 -5.06 -0.05
N ALA A 175 -0.63 -4.87 -0.84
CA ALA A 175 -2.00 -4.81 -0.33
C ALA A 175 -2.41 -6.13 0.36
N ALA A 176 -2.09 -7.27 -0.25
CA ALA A 176 -2.29 -8.59 0.36
C ALA A 176 -1.43 -8.76 1.62
N GLY A 177 -0.18 -8.32 1.59
CA GLY A 177 0.70 -8.34 2.74
C GLY A 177 0.13 -7.58 3.94
N GLN A 178 -0.27 -6.33 3.74
CA GLN A 178 -0.89 -5.48 4.77
C GLN A 178 -2.23 -6.01 5.27
N PHE A 179 -2.98 -6.73 4.44
CA PHE A 179 -4.17 -7.44 4.88
C PHE A 179 -3.81 -8.56 5.86
N TYR A 180 -2.85 -9.42 5.49
CA TYR A 180 -2.40 -10.50 6.36
C TYR A 180 -1.76 -9.99 7.66
N ASP A 181 -1.00 -8.89 7.61
CA ASP A 181 -0.41 -8.25 8.79
C ASP A 181 -1.49 -7.84 9.81
N ARG A 182 -2.67 -7.42 9.35
CA ARG A 182 -3.81 -7.14 10.23
C ARG A 182 -4.58 -8.40 10.61
N LEU A 183 -4.78 -9.34 9.68
CA LEU A 183 -5.50 -10.59 9.92
C LEU A 183 -4.94 -11.34 11.13
N VAL A 184 -3.62 -11.52 11.19
CA VAL A 184 -2.97 -12.29 12.26
C VAL A 184 -3.07 -11.63 13.64
N THR A 185 -3.46 -10.34 13.70
CA THR A 185 -3.70 -9.63 14.96
C THR A 185 -5.11 -9.82 15.50
N VAL A 186 -6.03 -10.39 14.70
CA VAL A 186 -7.42 -10.66 15.10
C VAL A 186 -7.46 -11.94 15.94
N PRO A 187 -7.90 -11.90 17.22
CA PRO A 187 -8.01 -13.11 18.03
C PRO A 187 -8.97 -14.14 17.41
N GLY A 188 -8.53 -15.39 17.31
CA GLY A 188 -9.35 -16.49 16.78
C GLY A 188 -9.64 -16.41 15.29
N TRP A 189 -8.85 -15.66 14.51
CA TRP A 189 -9.05 -15.48 13.07
C TRP A 189 -9.08 -16.80 12.28
N ASP A 190 -8.38 -17.81 12.78
CA ASP A 190 -8.19 -19.12 12.18
C ASP A 190 -9.42 -20.03 12.33
N ALA A 191 -10.19 -19.89 13.41
CA ALA A 191 -11.37 -20.69 13.68
C ALA A 191 -12.69 -19.91 13.58
N GLY A 192 -12.64 -18.58 13.63
CA GLY A 192 -13.81 -17.70 13.61
C GLY A 192 -14.59 -17.75 12.30
N ARG A 193 -15.84 -17.30 12.35
CA ARG A 193 -16.67 -17.13 11.15
C ARG A 193 -15.98 -16.13 10.22
N LEU A 194 -15.96 -16.45 8.92
CA LEU A 194 -15.23 -15.65 7.93
C LEU A 194 -15.65 -14.19 7.99
N THR A 195 -16.95 -13.93 8.08
CA THR A 195 -17.51 -12.58 8.10
C THR A 195 -17.10 -11.76 9.32
N GLU A 196 -17.01 -12.40 10.48
CA GLU A 196 -16.61 -11.74 11.73
C GLU A 196 -15.12 -11.38 11.67
N VAL A 197 -14.30 -12.28 11.13
CA VAL A 197 -12.86 -12.08 10.97
C VAL A 197 -12.57 -11.00 9.92
N ALA A 198 -13.18 -11.11 8.73
CA ALA A 198 -13.04 -10.12 7.66
C ALA A 198 -13.50 -8.72 8.13
N GLN A 199 -14.61 -8.65 8.86
CA GLN A 199 -15.07 -7.41 9.46
C GLN A 199 -14.11 -6.86 10.51
N ALA A 200 -13.51 -7.70 11.35
CA ALA A 200 -12.53 -7.26 12.34
C ALA A 200 -11.28 -6.63 11.68
N VAL A 201 -10.87 -7.16 10.51
CA VAL A 201 -9.76 -6.62 9.71
C VAL A 201 -10.14 -5.31 9.00
N GLN A 202 -11.23 -5.32 8.23
CA GLN A 202 -11.60 -4.22 7.32
C GLN A 202 -12.42 -3.12 7.96
N ARG A 203 -13.22 -3.46 8.98
CA ARG A 203 -14.18 -2.57 9.66
C ARG A 203 -15.14 -1.88 8.68
N SER A 204 -15.79 -2.66 7.81
CA SER A 204 -16.71 -2.13 6.80
C SER A 204 -18.09 -1.80 7.36
N ALA A 205 -18.93 -1.16 6.55
CA ALA A 205 -20.33 -0.88 6.91
C ALA A 205 -21.27 -2.08 6.73
N TYR A 206 -20.81 -3.18 6.12
CA TYR A 206 -21.64 -4.32 5.71
C TYR A 206 -21.02 -5.66 6.14
N PRO A 207 -21.00 -5.94 7.45
CA PRO A 207 -20.21 -7.03 8.04
C PRO A 207 -20.60 -8.43 7.54
N GLU A 208 -21.87 -8.66 7.19
CA GLU A 208 -22.37 -9.99 6.78
C GLU A 208 -22.07 -10.35 5.32
N LEU A 209 -21.64 -9.39 4.49
CA LEU A 209 -21.50 -9.63 3.04
C LEU A 209 -20.28 -10.47 2.67
N TYR A 210 -19.35 -10.71 3.58
CA TYR A 210 -18.19 -11.56 3.29
C TYR A 210 -18.57 -13.05 3.29
N GLN A 211 -19.49 -13.47 4.17
CA GLN A 211 -19.84 -14.88 4.37
C GLN A 211 -20.30 -15.57 3.09
N GLN A 212 -21.00 -14.87 2.19
CA GLN A 212 -21.50 -15.42 0.94
C GLN A 212 -20.37 -15.88 -0.01
N TRP A 213 -19.16 -15.36 0.14
CA TRP A 213 -18.02 -15.68 -0.72
C TRP A 213 -17.16 -16.83 -0.19
N GLU A 214 -17.46 -17.39 0.99
CA GLU A 214 -16.63 -18.44 1.61
C GLU A 214 -16.49 -19.66 0.70
N GLY A 215 -17.60 -20.19 0.17
CA GLY A 215 -17.58 -21.36 -0.70
C GLY A 215 -16.79 -21.13 -1.99
N MET A 216 -16.96 -19.97 -2.63
CA MET A 216 -16.17 -19.60 -3.81
C MET A 216 -14.67 -19.51 -3.47
N ALA A 217 -14.33 -18.83 -2.37
CA ALA A 217 -12.95 -18.64 -1.95
C ALA A 217 -12.26 -19.97 -1.57
N GLN A 218 -12.97 -20.93 -0.97
CA GLN A 218 -12.46 -22.27 -0.71
C GLN A 218 -12.07 -22.99 -2.00
N GLN A 219 -12.97 -22.99 -2.99
CA GLN A 219 -12.71 -23.66 -4.27
C GLN A 219 -11.58 -22.99 -5.05
N LEU A 220 -11.56 -21.66 -5.07
CA LEU A 220 -10.50 -20.91 -5.73
C LEU A 220 -9.15 -21.10 -5.03
N THR A 221 -9.12 -21.12 -3.69
CA THR A 221 -7.90 -21.41 -2.92
C THR A 221 -7.35 -22.78 -3.26
N ALA A 222 -8.20 -23.81 -3.26
CA ALA A 222 -7.80 -25.18 -3.58
C ALA A 222 -7.26 -25.28 -5.02
N ALA A 223 -7.96 -24.70 -5.99
CA ALA A 223 -7.54 -24.73 -7.40
C ALA A 223 -6.22 -23.98 -7.64
N VAL A 224 -6.01 -22.83 -6.99
CA VAL A 224 -4.76 -22.07 -7.07
C VAL A 224 -3.61 -22.80 -6.38
N ALA A 225 -3.85 -23.43 -5.23
CA ALA A 225 -2.83 -24.19 -4.50
C ALA A 225 -2.37 -25.43 -5.27
N ALA A 226 -3.27 -26.06 -6.02
CA ALA A 226 -2.99 -27.23 -6.83
C ALA A 226 -2.57 -26.90 -8.28
N ASP A 227 -2.55 -25.62 -8.67
CA ASP A 227 -2.30 -25.16 -10.05
C ASP A 227 -3.23 -25.83 -11.09
N THR A 228 -4.52 -25.93 -10.76
CA THR A 228 -5.53 -26.64 -11.58
C THR A 228 -6.53 -25.70 -12.25
N LEU A 229 -6.28 -24.39 -12.28
CA LEU A 229 -7.14 -23.45 -13.00
C LEU A 229 -6.96 -23.65 -14.52
N THR A 230 -8.05 -23.86 -15.24
CA THR A 230 -8.02 -23.97 -16.71
C THR A 230 -8.45 -22.64 -17.31
N CYS A 231 -7.53 -21.95 -17.99
CA CYS A 231 -7.77 -20.67 -18.64
C CYS A 231 -7.86 -20.80 -20.16
N SER A 232 -8.86 -20.15 -20.76
CA SER A 232 -9.11 -20.12 -22.21
C SER A 232 -9.45 -18.72 -22.71
#